data_AF-A0A6P0XTT8-F1
#
_entry.id   AF-A0A6P0XTT8-F1
#
_cell.length_a   1.000
_cell.length_b   1.000
_cell.length_c   1.000
_cell.angle_alpha   90.00
_cell.angle_beta   90.00
_cell.angle_gamma   90.00
#
_symmetry.space_group_name_H-M   'P 1'
#
loop_
_entity.id
_entity.type
_entity.pdbx_description
1 polymer ?
#
loop_
_entity_poly.entity_id
_entity_poly.type
_entity_poly.pdbx_seq_one_letter_code
_entity_poly.pdbx_strand_id
1 'polypeptide(L)'
;DALDDDHILDIKYQFQPTPTYELFSLYDRINYRKIFNNSAQRHGLAYKALIKDADDFLGWIKLVDNNSVDGDFSGDYSVREISPYKKSLKIQNLTDKNSFIEVAQQWGKILATDHARADQDFDKKLVSTSFEKQVKKITDGKHQEFRKLVREIAFQYAEQVEADYDNFVTEEVGNSE
;
A
#
# COMPACT_ATOMS: atom_id res chain seq x y z
N ASP A 1 -29.98 -18.86 -10.75
CA ASP A 1 -29.25 -17.91 -11.60
C ASP A 1 -29.50 -16.50 -11.11
N ALA A 2 -28.56 -15.93 -10.33
CA ALA A 2 -28.45 -14.50 -9.97
C ALA A 2 -27.35 -14.23 -8.90
N LEU A 3 -26.35 -15.11 -8.72
CA LEU A 3 -25.24 -14.89 -7.77
C LEU A 3 -23.88 -14.80 -8.49
N ASP A 4 -23.87 -14.94 -9.81
CA ASP A 4 -22.63 -14.97 -10.63
C ASP A 4 -22.32 -13.58 -11.24
N ASP A 5 -23.12 -12.57 -10.90
CA ASP A 5 -23.04 -11.17 -11.30
C ASP A 5 -22.87 -10.19 -10.11
N ASP A 6 -22.86 -10.71 -8.88
CA ASP A 6 -22.66 -9.90 -7.68
C ASP A 6 -21.17 -9.55 -7.51
N HIS A 7 -20.86 -8.25 -7.58
CA HIS A 7 -19.52 -7.72 -7.30
C HIS A 7 -19.47 -7.12 -5.90
N ILE A 8 -18.50 -7.55 -5.10
CA ILE A 8 -18.23 -6.96 -3.79
C ILE A 8 -17.16 -5.88 -3.93
N LEU A 9 -17.51 -4.63 -3.59
CA LEU A 9 -16.61 -3.49 -3.66
C LEU A 9 -16.02 -3.11 -2.29
N ASP A 10 -14.71 -2.90 -2.26
CA ASP A 10 -13.96 -2.32 -1.13
C ASP A 10 -13.88 -0.81 -1.34
N ILE A 11 -14.58 -0.05 -0.48
CA ILE A 11 -14.58 1.41 -0.51
C ILE A 11 -13.84 1.92 0.72
N LYS A 12 -12.76 2.69 0.52
CA LYS A 12 -11.89 3.16 1.60
C LYS A 12 -11.58 4.63 1.48
N TYR A 13 -11.73 5.36 2.59
CA TYR A 13 -11.37 6.78 2.67
C TYR A 13 -9.88 6.95 2.41
N GLN A 14 -9.52 7.93 1.58
CA GLN A 14 -8.13 8.19 1.20
C GLN A 14 -7.66 9.54 1.74
N PHE A 15 -6.88 9.49 2.82
CA PHE A 15 -6.18 10.67 3.33
C PHE A 15 -4.97 11.03 2.47
N GLN A 16 -4.54 12.28 2.60
CA GLN A 16 -3.28 12.72 2.02
C GLN A 16 -2.12 11.89 2.62
N PRO A 17 -1.15 11.39 1.83
CA PRO A 17 -0.07 10.59 2.35
C PRO A 17 0.79 11.38 3.34
N THR A 18 1.07 10.82 4.52
CA THR A 18 1.89 11.42 5.57
C THR A 18 3.24 11.98 5.08
N PRO A 19 4.00 11.27 4.21
CA PRO A 19 5.27 11.79 3.69
C PRO A 19 5.18 13.16 3.01
N THR A 20 4.01 13.51 2.44
CA THR A 20 3.85 14.79 1.76
C THR A 20 3.95 16.00 2.69
N TYR A 21 3.69 15.84 3.99
CA TYR A 21 3.80 16.92 4.96
C TYR A 21 5.13 16.93 5.70
N GLU A 22 5.71 15.77 5.97
CA GLU A 22 6.92 15.69 6.81
C GLU A 22 8.21 15.58 6.00
N LEU A 23 8.17 14.89 4.85
CA LEU A 23 9.37 14.53 4.10
C LEU A 23 9.55 15.33 2.82
N PHE A 24 8.47 15.84 2.23
CA PHE A 24 8.55 16.55 0.94
C PHE A 24 9.04 17.99 1.12
N SER A 25 9.94 18.42 0.23
CA SER A 25 10.28 19.84 0.10
C SER A 25 9.07 20.66 -0.35
N LEU A 26 9.11 21.98 -0.21
CA LEU A 26 8.04 22.85 -0.72
C LEU A 26 7.81 22.66 -2.22
N TYR A 27 8.89 22.48 -2.99
CA TYR A 27 8.83 22.22 -4.42
C TYR A 27 8.08 20.91 -4.73
N ASP A 28 8.41 19.83 -4.01
CA ASP A 28 7.76 18.52 -4.21
C ASP A 28 6.28 18.55 -3.84
N ARG A 29 5.91 19.28 -2.78
CA ARG A 29 4.50 19.47 -2.39
C ARG A 29 3.70 20.19 -3.47
N ILE A 30 4.27 21.24 -4.07
CA ILE A 30 3.61 21.99 -5.14
C ILE A 30 3.42 21.10 -6.36
N ASN A 31 4.45 20.34 -6.75
CA ASN A 31 4.34 19.43 -7.89
C ASN A 31 3.33 18.30 -7.62
N TYR A 32 3.36 17.70 -6.43
CA TYR A 32 2.41 16.67 -6.03
C TYR A 32 0.95 17.15 -6.17
N ARG A 33 0.62 18.35 -5.69
CA ARG A 33 -0.73 18.94 -5.81
C ARG A 33 -1.14 19.29 -7.23
N LYS A 34 -0.18 19.48 -8.15
CA LYS A 34 -0.46 19.71 -9.58
C LYS A 34 -0.73 18.42 -10.34
N ILE A 35 -0.15 17.31 -9.90
CA ILE A 35 -0.27 16.00 -10.56
C ILE A 35 -1.59 15.32 -10.18
N PHE A 36 -1.99 15.40 -8.91
CA PHE A 36 -3.16 14.68 -8.40
C PHE A 36 -4.26 15.65 -7.94
N ASN A 37 -5.48 15.46 -8.45
CA ASN A 37 -6.64 16.27 -8.06
C ASN A 37 -7.10 15.92 -6.64
N ASN A 38 -7.00 14.65 -6.25
CA ASN A 38 -7.27 14.19 -4.89
C ASN A 38 -6.51 12.88 -4.57
N SER A 39 -6.50 12.51 -3.29
CA SER A 39 -5.78 11.35 -2.78
C SER A 39 -6.32 10.01 -3.28
N ALA A 40 -7.62 9.92 -3.56
CA ALA A 40 -8.24 8.69 -4.06
C ALA A 40 -7.94 8.45 -5.56
N GLN A 41 -7.92 9.51 -6.36
CA GLN A 41 -7.45 9.46 -7.75
C GLN A 41 -6.00 9.00 -7.81
N ARG A 42 -5.13 9.55 -6.96
CA ARG A 42 -3.74 9.09 -6.83
C ARG A 42 -3.68 7.60 -6.50
N HIS A 43 -4.47 7.15 -5.53
CA HIS A 43 -4.53 5.74 -5.17
C HIS A 43 -4.92 4.88 -6.36
N GLY A 44 -6.01 5.22 -7.07
CA GLY A 44 -6.46 4.46 -8.25
C GLY A 44 -5.39 4.41 -9.35
N LEU A 45 -4.68 5.51 -9.60
CA LEU A 45 -3.59 5.55 -10.59
C LEU A 45 -2.40 4.69 -10.18
N ALA A 46 -1.97 4.79 -8.92
CA ALA A 46 -0.88 3.97 -8.38
C ALA A 46 -1.23 2.48 -8.42
N TYR A 47 -2.47 2.12 -8.09
CA TYR A 47 -2.93 0.74 -8.11
C TYR A 47 -2.90 0.17 -9.54
N LYS A 48 -3.36 0.94 -10.54
CA LYS A 48 -3.25 0.57 -11.97
C LYS A 48 -1.80 0.38 -12.43
N ALA A 49 -0.87 1.15 -11.88
CA ALA A 49 0.55 1.00 -12.20
C ALA A 49 1.13 -0.33 -11.69
N LEU A 50 0.68 -0.78 -10.52
CA LEU A 50 1.18 -1.98 -9.86
C LEU A 50 0.65 -3.28 -10.48
N ILE A 51 -0.59 -3.32 -10.98
CA ILE A 51 -1.25 -4.58 -11.38
C ILE A 51 -1.48 -4.72 -12.89
N LYS A 52 -1.43 -5.95 -13.41
CA LYS A 52 -1.57 -6.22 -14.87
C LYS A 52 -2.98 -5.96 -15.35
N ASP A 53 -3.92 -6.58 -14.67
CA ASP A 53 -5.30 -6.69 -15.05
C ASP A 53 -6.09 -6.11 -13.89
N ALA A 54 -6.30 -4.79 -13.94
CA ALA A 54 -7.13 -4.10 -12.98
C ALA A 54 -8.60 -4.48 -13.17
N ASP A 55 -9.33 -4.60 -12.06
CA ASP A 55 -10.77 -4.78 -12.11
C ASP A 55 -11.45 -3.55 -12.72
N ASP A 56 -12.59 -3.76 -13.36
CA ASP A 56 -13.35 -2.70 -14.04
C ASP A 56 -13.86 -1.63 -13.06
N PHE A 57 -13.97 -1.98 -11.77
CA PHE A 57 -14.40 -1.09 -10.70
C PHE A 57 -13.27 -0.29 -10.06
N LEU A 58 -12.01 -0.50 -10.47
CA LEU A 58 -10.86 0.19 -9.91
C LEU A 58 -10.89 1.68 -10.26
N GLY A 59 -11.19 2.48 -9.23
CA GLY A 59 -11.35 3.91 -9.36
C GLY A 59 -11.45 4.62 -8.03
N TRP A 60 -12.22 5.69 -8.03
CA TRP A 60 -12.47 6.51 -6.86
C TRP A 60 -13.82 7.19 -6.97
N ILE A 61 -14.40 7.50 -5.82
CA ILE A 61 -15.65 8.24 -5.69
C ILE A 61 -15.44 9.37 -4.68
N LYS A 62 -16.22 10.44 -4.83
CA LYS A 62 -16.33 11.50 -3.83
C LYS A 62 -17.69 11.35 -3.16
N LEU A 63 -17.70 11.16 -1.85
CA LEU A 63 -18.92 11.20 -1.06
C LEU A 63 -19.08 12.60 -0.48
N VAL A 64 -20.32 13.07 -0.46
CA VAL A 64 -20.71 14.32 0.18
C VAL A 64 -21.85 13.97 1.14
N ASP A 65 -21.60 14.15 2.42
CA ASP A 65 -22.59 13.96 3.46
C ASP A 65 -23.34 15.28 3.70
N ASN A 66 -24.65 15.25 3.50
CA ASN A 66 -25.51 16.41 3.71
C ASN A 66 -26.19 16.39 5.09
N ASN A 67 -25.91 15.38 5.94
CA ASN A 67 -26.53 15.21 7.25
C ASN A 67 -25.56 14.61 8.28
N SER A 68 -24.67 15.45 8.80
CA SER A 68 -23.55 15.04 9.68
C SER A 68 -23.94 14.74 11.14
N VAL A 69 -25.16 14.26 11.40
CA VAL A 69 -25.64 13.96 12.77
C VAL A 69 -24.80 12.87 13.44
N ASP A 70 -24.30 11.91 12.64
CA ASP A 70 -23.46 10.79 13.10
C ASP A 70 -21.98 10.94 12.69
N GLY A 71 -21.56 12.16 12.31
CA GLY A 71 -20.23 12.48 11.78
C GLY A 71 -20.26 12.92 10.32
N ASP A 72 -19.20 13.57 9.85
CA ASP A 72 -19.04 13.97 8.44
C ASP A 72 -18.30 12.89 7.65
N PHE A 73 -19.02 12.18 6.78
CA PHE A 73 -18.44 11.16 5.89
C PHE A 73 -18.02 11.72 4.53
N SER A 74 -18.04 13.04 4.34
CA SER A 74 -17.60 13.66 3.09
C SER A 74 -16.11 13.40 2.84
N GLY A 75 -15.76 13.04 1.61
CA GLY A 75 -14.37 12.81 1.28
C GLY A 75 -14.13 12.09 -0.03
N ASP A 76 -12.86 11.83 -0.30
CA ASP A 76 -12.40 11.10 -1.46
C ASP A 76 -12.09 9.65 -1.07
N TYR A 77 -12.73 8.70 -1.74
CA TYR A 77 -12.67 7.28 -1.44
C TYR A 77 -12.13 6.50 -2.63
N SER A 78 -11.22 5.56 -2.39
CA SER A 78 -10.83 4.57 -3.40
C SER A 78 -11.89 3.49 -3.50
N VAL A 79 -12.11 2.98 -4.71
CA VAL A 79 -13.00 1.85 -4.97
C VAL A 79 -12.23 0.78 -5.74
N ARG A 80 -12.44 -0.48 -5.38
CA ARG A 80 -12.00 -1.64 -6.16
C ARG A 80 -12.86 -2.85 -5.84
N GLU A 81 -12.85 -3.85 -6.71
CA GLU A 81 -13.44 -5.15 -6.43
C GLU A 81 -12.59 -5.98 -5.44
N ILE A 82 -13.25 -6.73 -4.56
CA ILE A 82 -12.62 -7.79 -3.78
C ILE A 82 -12.71 -9.09 -4.57
N SER A 83 -11.56 -9.64 -4.95
CA SER A 83 -11.54 -10.95 -5.60
C SER A 83 -12.22 -12.02 -4.72
N PRO A 84 -13.19 -12.79 -5.25
CA PRO A 84 -13.85 -13.87 -4.50
C PRO A 84 -12.88 -15.01 -4.15
N TYR A 85 -11.73 -15.07 -4.84
CA TYR A 85 -10.67 -16.05 -4.61
C TYR A 85 -9.58 -15.55 -3.65
N LYS A 86 -9.70 -14.33 -3.10
CA LYS A 86 -8.72 -13.77 -2.18
C LYS A 86 -8.59 -14.65 -0.94
N LYS A 87 -7.37 -15.09 -0.63
CA LYS A 87 -7.04 -15.88 0.56
C LYS A 87 -5.85 -15.27 1.28
N SER A 88 -5.89 -15.32 2.61
CA SER A 88 -4.75 -14.95 3.45
C SER A 88 -3.64 -15.99 3.32
N LEU A 89 -2.40 -15.55 3.52
CA LEU A 89 -1.26 -16.45 3.66
C LEU A 89 -1.50 -17.35 4.88
N LYS A 90 -1.39 -18.68 4.69
CA LYS A 90 -1.54 -19.65 5.77
C LYS A 90 -0.27 -19.69 6.62
N ILE A 91 -0.13 -18.71 7.52
CA ILE A 91 1.05 -18.56 8.39
C ILE A 91 1.36 -19.81 9.22
N GLN A 92 0.33 -20.60 9.55
CA GLN A 92 0.48 -21.87 10.26
C GLN A 92 1.26 -22.94 9.47
N ASN A 93 1.41 -22.77 8.16
CA ASN A 93 2.21 -23.65 7.32
C ASN A 93 3.69 -23.24 7.28
N LEU A 94 4.06 -22.09 7.87
CA LEU A 94 5.44 -21.61 7.94
C LEU A 94 6.10 -22.17 9.20
N THR A 95 6.36 -23.47 9.19
CA THR A 95 6.84 -24.21 10.37
C THR A 95 8.36 -24.38 10.41
N ASP A 96 9.06 -24.07 9.32
CA ASP A 96 10.49 -24.35 9.18
C ASP A 96 11.19 -23.28 8.33
N LYS A 97 12.52 -23.23 8.45
CA LYS A 97 13.34 -22.23 7.76
C LYS A 97 13.12 -22.21 6.23
N ASN A 98 12.93 -23.36 5.60
CA ASN A 98 12.82 -23.43 4.15
C ASN A 98 11.48 -22.87 3.68
N SER A 99 10.38 -23.13 4.38
CA SER A 99 9.07 -22.54 4.06
C SER A 99 9.10 -21.01 4.18
N PHE A 100 9.79 -20.45 5.17
CA PHE A 100 10.02 -18.99 5.25
C PHE A 100 10.86 -18.46 4.08
N ILE A 101 11.94 -19.14 3.71
CA ILE A 101 12.81 -18.74 2.59
C ILE A 101 12.02 -18.74 1.28
N GLU A 102 11.22 -19.77 1.03
CA GLU A 102 10.43 -19.89 -0.19
C GLU A 102 9.42 -18.73 -0.32
N VAL A 103 8.68 -18.46 0.75
CA VAL A 103 7.73 -17.34 0.78
C VAL A 103 8.44 -16.00 0.59
N ALA A 104 9.57 -15.78 1.25
CA ALA A 104 10.36 -14.55 1.08
C ALA A 104 10.86 -14.37 -0.36
N GLN A 105 11.28 -15.46 -1.02
CA GLN A 105 11.69 -15.42 -2.43
C GLN A 105 10.52 -15.08 -3.36
N GLN A 106 9.33 -15.65 -3.13
CA GLN A 106 8.14 -15.37 -3.92
C GLN A 106 7.71 -13.91 -3.75
N TRP A 107 7.62 -13.41 -2.52
CA TRP A 107 7.30 -12.00 -2.24
C TRP A 107 8.32 -11.05 -2.83
N GLY A 108 9.62 -11.36 -2.75
CA GLY A 108 10.66 -10.56 -3.38
C GLY A 108 10.47 -10.43 -4.89
N LYS A 109 10.09 -11.52 -5.58
CA LYS A 109 9.79 -11.51 -7.03
C LYS A 109 8.54 -10.69 -7.35
N ILE A 110 7.48 -10.83 -6.55
CA ILE A 110 6.23 -10.07 -6.72
C ILE A 110 6.52 -8.57 -6.57
N LEU A 111 7.15 -8.16 -5.46
CA LEU A 111 7.50 -6.75 -5.22
C LEU A 111 8.41 -6.17 -6.31
N ALA A 112 9.42 -6.92 -6.75
CA ALA A 112 10.29 -6.48 -7.85
C ALA A 112 9.50 -6.30 -9.16
N THR A 113 8.54 -7.18 -9.43
CA THR A 113 7.66 -7.11 -10.61
C THR A 113 6.77 -5.88 -10.53
N ASP A 114 6.12 -5.65 -9.40
CA ASP A 114 5.24 -4.51 -9.18
C ASP A 114 6.01 -3.19 -9.30
N HIS A 115 7.23 -3.12 -8.74
CA HIS A 115 8.10 -1.95 -8.87
C HIS A 115 8.55 -1.68 -10.31
N ALA A 116 8.99 -2.72 -11.04
CA ALA A 116 9.41 -2.57 -12.43
C ALA A 116 8.25 -2.08 -13.33
N ARG A 117 7.03 -2.50 -13.01
CA ARG A 117 5.83 -2.07 -13.73
C ARG A 117 5.41 -0.65 -13.39
N ALA A 118 5.42 -0.29 -12.11
CA ALA A 118 5.05 1.04 -11.64
C ALA A 118 6.16 2.09 -11.82
N ASP A 119 7.12 1.81 -12.70
CA ASP A 119 8.28 2.64 -12.97
C ASP A 119 8.02 3.61 -14.14
N GLN A 120 9.08 4.21 -14.68
CA GLN A 120 9.05 5.07 -15.87
C GLN A 120 8.30 4.47 -17.09
N ASP A 121 8.13 3.15 -17.15
CA ASP A 121 7.47 2.47 -18.27
C ASP A 121 5.93 2.52 -18.15
N PHE A 122 5.39 2.83 -16.97
CA PHE A 122 3.96 3.10 -16.79
C PHE A 122 3.56 4.49 -17.30
N ASP A 123 4.19 5.55 -16.73
CA ASP A 123 4.00 6.93 -17.19
C ASP A 123 5.23 7.78 -16.84
N LYS A 124 6.00 8.17 -17.86
CA LYS A 124 7.21 9.00 -17.73
C LYS A 124 6.95 10.40 -17.15
N LYS A 125 5.71 10.89 -17.21
CA LYS A 125 5.32 12.17 -16.60
C LYS A 125 5.22 12.06 -15.08
N LEU A 126 4.93 10.86 -14.56
CA LEU A 126 4.80 10.59 -13.14
C LEU A 126 6.13 10.11 -12.54
N VAL A 127 6.81 9.20 -13.25
CA VAL A 127 8.09 8.62 -12.82
C VAL A 127 9.10 8.80 -13.94
N SER A 128 10.07 9.71 -13.76
CA SER A 128 11.03 10.06 -14.82
C SER A 128 12.30 9.22 -14.81
N THR A 129 12.51 8.39 -13.79
CA THR A 129 13.72 7.59 -13.60
C THR A 129 13.37 6.17 -13.29
N SER A 130 14.18 5.24 -13.78
CA SER A 130 14.01 3.83 -13.46
C SER A 130 14.40 3.51 -12.01
N PHE A 131 13.43 3.08 -11.20
CA PHE A 131 13.58 2.69 -9.80
C PHE A 131 14.68 1.62 -9.63
N GLU A 132 14.63 0.54 -10.40
CA GLU A 132 15.60 -0.56 -10.30
C GLU A 132 17.04 -0.10 -10.57
N LYS A 133 17.23 0.82 -11.53
CA LYS A 133 18.54 1.38 -11.85
C LYS A 133 19.07 2.23 -10.71
N GLN A 134 18.20 3.01 -10.06
CA GLN A 134 18.58 3.83 -8.92
C GLN A 134 18.94 2.95 -7.71
N VAL A 135 18.12 1.95 -7.39
CA VAL A 135 18.40 1.00 -6.30
C VAL A 135 19.72 0.27 -6.57
N LYS A 136 19.92 -0.27 -7.78
CA LYS A 136 21.17 -0.92 -8.18
C LYS A 136 22.36 0.01 -8.00
N LYS A 137 22.27 1.26 -8.49
CA LYS A 137 23.35 2.25 -8.38
C LYS A 137 23.72 2.57 -6.93
N ILE A 138 22.73 2.73 -6.05
CA ILE A 138 22.97 3.11 -4.64
C ILE A 138 23.53 1.94 -3.82
N THR A 139 23.11 0.72 -4.17
CA THR A 139 23.49 -0.51 -3.45
C THR A 139 24.71 -1.22 -4.03
N ASP A 140 25.22 -0.78 -5.19
CA ASP A 140 26.38 -1.36 -5.84
C ASP A 140 27.60 -1.34 -4.91
N GLY A 141 28.27 -2.49 -4.79
CA GLY A 141 29.35 -2.71 -3.82
C GLY A 141 28.94 -2.70 -2.34
N LYS A 142 27.66 -2.47 -2.00
CA LYS A 142 27.12 -2.33 -0.62
C LYS A 142 25.98 -3.29 -0.31
N HIS A 143 25.98 -4.46 -0.95
CA HIS A 143 24.87 -5.40 -0.86
C HIS A 143 24.70 -5.98 0.54
N GLN A 144 25.79 -6.10 1.32
CA GLN A 144 25.73 -6.62 2.69
C GLN A 144 25.07 -5.60 3.63
N GLU A 145 25.44 -4.33 3.50
CA GLU A 145 24.89 -3.20 4.24
C GLU A 145 23.41 -3.01 3.91
N PHE A 146 23.04 -3.11 2.63
CA PHE A 146 21.64 -3.03 2.23
C PHE A 146 20.81 -4.16 2.85
N ARG A 147 21.29 -5.42 2.83
CA ARG A 147 20.61 -6.53 3.52
C ARG A 147 20.57 -6.38 5.04
N LYS A 148 21.55 -5.70 5.63
CA LYS A 148 21.53 -5.37 7.06
C LYS A 148 20.44 -4.35 7.37
N LEU A 149 20.38 -3.25 6.61
CA LEU A 149 19.35 -2.22 6.73
C LEU A 149 17.93 -2.81 6.58
N VAL A 150 17.69 -3.64 5.56
CA VAL A 150 16.38 -4.28 5.36
C VAL A 150 15.98 -5.13 6.56
N ARG A 151 16.91 -5.88 7.17
CA ARG A 151 16.64 -6.66 8.38
C ARG A 151 16.37 -5.77 9.58
N GLU A 152 17.14 -4.70 9.76
CA GLU A 152 16.95 -3.76 10.87
C GLU A 152 15.57 -3.11 10.81
N ILE A 153 15.15 -2.62 9.63
CA ILE A 153 13.80 -2.08 9.43
C ILE A 153 12.73 -3.14 9.71
N ALA A 154 12.91 -4.37 9.23
CA ALA A 154 11.94 -5.44 9.44
C ALA A 154 11.77 -5.80 10.92
N PHE A 155 12.86 -5.93 11.68
CA PHE A 155 12.78 -6.24 13.11
C PHE A 155 12.24 -5.07 13.93
N GLN A 156 12.65 -3.84 13.66
CA GLN A 156 12.10 -2.65 14.32
C GLN A 156 10.60 -2.50 14.06
N TYR A 157 10.14 -2.77 12.83
CA TYR A 157 8.72 -2.74 12.53
C TYR A 157 7.96 -3.86 13.23
N ALA A 158 8.55 -5.06 13.36
CA ALA A 158 7.95 -6.15 14.12
C ALA A 158 7.77 -5.78 15.60
N GLU A 159 8.80 -5.18 16.23
CA GLU A 159 8.73 -4.65 17.59
C GLU A 159 7.62 -3.59 17.75
N GLN A 160 7.47 -2.68 16.78
CA GLN A 160 6.39 -1.70 16.79
C GLN A 160 5.00 -2.35 16.71
N VAL A 161 4.82 -3.35 15.84
CA VAL A 161 3.55 -4.07 15.70
C VAL A 161 3.18 -4.82 16.99
N GLU A 162 4.16 -5.43 17.66
CA GLU A 162 3.94 -6.08 18.97
C GLU A 162 3.53 -5.06 20.03
N ALA A 163 4.23 -3.93 20.12
CA ALA A 163 3.90 -2.85 21.05
C ALA A 163 2.50 -2.26 20.79
N ASP A 164 2.13 -2.04 19.53
CA ASP A 164 0.81 -1.53 19.15
C ASP A 164 -0.30 -2.51 19.54
N TYR A 165 -0.07 -3.83 19.36
CA TYR A 165 -1.00 -4.86 19.78
C TYR A 165 -1.18 -4.90 21.30
N ASP A 166 -0.09 -4.86 22.05
CA ASP A 166 -0.13 -4.86 23.51
C ASP A 166 -0.86 -3.64 24.07
N ASN A 167 -0.63 -2.46 23.48
CA ASN A 167 -1.36 -1.25 23.81
C ASN A 167 -2.86 -1.39 23.52
N PHE A 168 -3.21 -1.88 22.32
CA PHE A 168 -4.61 -2.09 21.94
C PHE A 168 -5.34 -3.02 22.92
N VAL A 169 -4.74 -4.16 23.27
CA VAL A 169 -5.33 -5.10 24.23
C VAL A 169 -5.44 -4.48 25.63
N THR A 170 -4.45 -3.71 26.05
CA THR A 170 -4.46 -3.05 27.37
C THR A 170 -5.54 -1.98 27.47
N GLU A 171 -5.71 -1.16 26.43
CA GLU A 171 -6.75 -0.12 26.38
C GLU A 171 -8.17 -0.71 26.32
N GLU A 172 -8.38 -1.80 25.58
CA GLU A 172 -9.64 -2.53 25.57
C GLU A 172 -10.02 -3.08 26.96
N VAL A 173 -9.04 -3.59 27.71
CA VAL A 173 -9.25 -4.06 29.09
C VAL A 173 -9.55 -2.88 30.03
N GLY A 174 -8.83 -1.77 29.91
CA GLY A 174 -9.03 -0.57 30.73
C GLY A 174 -10.35 0.18 30.50
N ASN A 175 -10.98 0.03 29.33
CA ASN A 175 -12.30 0.60 29.02
C ASN A 175 -13.47 -0.33 29.38
N SER A 176 -13.18 -1.53 29.91
CA SER A 176 -14.17 -2.54 30.29
C SER A 176 -14.42 -2.64 31.80
N GLU A 177 -13.79 -1.78 32.61
CA GLU A 177 -14.05 -1.55 34.04
C GLU A 177 -14.79 -0.22 34.28
#